data_AF-A0A2A5NXD1-F1
#
_entry.id   AF-A0A2A5NXD1-F1
#
_cell.length_a   1.000
_cell.length_b   1.000
_cell.length_c   1.000
_cell.angle_alpha   90.00
_cell.angle_beta   90.00
_cell.angle_gamma   90.00
#
_symmetry.space_group_name_H-M   'P 1'
#
loop_
_entity.id
_entity.type
_entity.pdbx_description
1 polymer ?
#
loop_
_entity_poly.entity_id
_entity_poly.type
_entity_poly.pdbx_seq_one_letter_code
_entity_poly.pdbx_strand_id
1 'polypeptide(L)'
;MVGMRRESPVFQGMIGVYLGTFKVVEPTYGFELLIENPPPPFFNGEALKLEPLSDLAAKRGCRLSQHVDGQLLRVRGVLSNLDSPSMEPIAEDDVERLARELVNKLSRMGIKVVGAKTFRVELEHSIDPAMVARTKLKDIDGLRCEWVL
;
A
#
# COMPACT_ATOMS: atom_id res chain seq x y z
N MET A 1 -39.73 15.17 -54.01
CA MET A 1 -38.85 15.77 -52.99
C MET A 1 -38.75 14.78 -51.85
N VAL A 2 -37.75 13.89 -51.89
CA VAL A 2 -37.56 12.85 -50.88
C VAL A 2 -36.50 13.37 -49.90
N GLY A 3 -36.95 13.93 -48.78
CA GLY A 3 -36.06 14.38 -47.73
C GLY A 3 -35.48 13.20 -46.98
N MET A 4 -34.17 12.95 -47.10
CA MET A 4 -33.46 12.05 -46.20
C MET A 4 -33.55 12.64 -44.78
N ARG A 5 -34.42 12.05 -43.95
CA ARG A 5 -34.36 12.24 -42.50
C ARG A 5 -33.04 11.66 -42.03
N ARG A 6 -32.14 12.54 -41.57
CA ARG A 6 -30.94 12.16 -40.83
C ARG A 6 -31.39 11.80 -39.42
N GLU A 7 -31.70 10.53 -39.19
CA GLU A 7 -31.84 10.01 -37.84
C GLU A 7 -30.43 10.01 -37.21
N SER A 8 -30.18 10.99 -36.34
CA SER A 8 -29.03 10.96 -35.45
C SER A 8 -29.22 9.76 -34.50
N PRO A 9 -28.29 8.80 -34.42
CA PRO A 9 -28.39 7.75 -33.42
C PRO A 9 -28.29 8.39 -32.04
N VAL A 10 -29.35 8.25 -31.25
CA VAL A 10 -29.33 8.56 -29.83
C VAL A 10 -28.47 7.48 -29.17
N PHE A 11 -27.19 7.78 -28.93
CA PHE A 11 -26.33 6.93 -28.10
C PHE A 11 -26.79 7.03 -26.63
N GLN A 12 -27.92 6.41 -26.33
CA GLN A 12 -28.26 6.00 -24.96
C GLN A 12 -27.71 4.59 -24.77
N GLY A 13 -26.43 4.54 -24.41
CA GLY A 13 -25.74 3.29 -24.15
C GLY A 13 -24.27 3.59 -23.94
N MET A 14 -23.87 3.76 -22.68
CA MET A 14 -22.47 3.64 -22.31
C MET A 14 -21.97 2.29 -22.85
N ILE A 15 -21.16 2.32 -23.90
CA ILE A 15 -20.32 1.16 -24.24
C ILE A 15 -19.30 1.11 -23.11
N GLY A 16 -19.59 0.30 -22.09
CA GLY A 16 -18.60 -0.08 -21.10
C GLY A 16 -17.58 -0.95 -21.81
N VAL A 17 -16.55 -0.33 -22.38
CA VAL A 17 -15.37 -1.06 -22.87
C VAL A 17 -14.69 -1.57 -21.61
N TYR A 18 -14.97 -2.82 -21.24
CA TYR A 18 -14.21 -3.52 -20.21
C TYR A 18 -12.83 -3.77 -20.80
N LEU A 19 -11.92 -2.88 -20.45
CA LEU A 19 -10.58 -2.89 -21.00
C LEU A 19 -9.81 -4.14 -20.55
N GLY A 20 -10.14 -4.69 -19.37
CA GLY A 20 -9.39 -5.76 -18.72
C GLY A 20 -8.74 -5.25 -17.44
N THR A 21 -7.91 -6.06 -16.80
CA THR A 21 -7.14 -5.67 -15.60
C THR A 21 -5.67 -5.46 -15.96
N PHE A 22 -5.06 -4.39 -15.45
CA PHE A 22 -3.60 -4.24 -15.50
C PHE A 22 -2.98 -4.98 -14.34
N LYS A 23 -1.96 -5.77 -14.63
CA LYS A 23 -0.97 -6.12 -13.64
C LYS A 23 0.01 -4.95 -13.53
N VAL A 24 0.03 -4.32 -12.36
CA VAL A 24 0.93 -3.20 -12.06
C VAL A 24 1.95 -3.67 -11.04
N VAL A 25 3.23 -3.57 -11.39
CA VAL A 25 4.35 -3.81 -10.50
C VAL A 25 4.85 -2.46 -10.01
N GLU A 26 4.66 -2.24 -8.72
CA GLU A 26 4.97 -1.00 -8.02
C GLU A 26 6.28 -1.15 -7.23
N PRO A 27 7.36 -0.47 -7.62
CA PRO A 27 8.53 -0.36 -6.75
C PRO A 27 8.20 0.56 -5.58
N THR A 28 8.35 0.05 -4.37
CA THR A 28 8.05 0.79 -3.16
C THR A 28 9.03 0.43 -2.04
N TYR A 29 8.82 1.05 -0.89
CA TYR A 29 9.63 0.92 0.29
C TYR A 29 8.82 0.27 1.42
N GLY A 30 9.54 -0.45 2.26
CA GLY A 30 9.02 -1.00 3.50
C GLY A 30 10.04 -0.88 4.63
N PHE A 31 9.59 -1.22 5.81
CA PHE A 31 10.41 -1.28 7.01
C PHE A 31 10.17 -2.58 7.77
N GLU A 32 11.17 -3.01 8.52
CA GLU A 32 11.10 -4.13 9.44
C GLU A 32 11.58 -3.66 10.81
N LEU A 33 10.80 -3.96 11.84
CA LEU A 33 11.12 -3.74 13.25
C LEU A 33 11.25 -5.09 13.94
N LEU A 34 12.29 -5.23 14.75
CA LEU A 34 12.54 -6.39 15.60
C LEU A 34 12.29 -5.98 17.05
N ILE A 35 11.31 -6.63 17.68
CA ILE A 35 10.91 -6.40 19.06
C ILE A 35 11.31 -7.61 19.89
N GLU A 36 12.03 -7.38 20.98
CA GLU A 36 12.48 -8.43 21.90
C GLU A 36 11.56 -8.49 23.12
N ASN A 37 11.25 -9.71 23.57
CA ASN A 37 10.37 -9.97 24.71
C ASN A 37 9.05 -9.19 24.58
N PRO A 38 8.32 -9.36 23.47
CA PRO A 38 7.11 -8.61 23.27
C PRO A 38 6.12 -8.92 24.42
N PRO A 39 5.29 -7.97 24.87
CA PRO A 39 4.30 -8.23 25.91
C PRO A 39 3.40 -9.46 25.61
N PRO A 40 2.81 -10.12 26.62
CA PRO A 40 1.88 -11.25 26.45
C PRO A 40 0.84 -11.12 25.32
N PRO A 41 0.21 -9.94 25.08
CA PRO A 41 -0.75 -9.78 23.97
C PRO A 41 -0.17 -10.01 22.56
N PHE A 42 1.15 -10.03 22.38
CA PHE A 42 1.78 -10.28 21.08
C PHE A 42 1.98 -11.76 20.74
N PHE A 43 1.81 -12.67 21.70
CA PHE A 43 2.12 -14.10 21.54
C PHE A 43 0.93 -14.96 21.13
N ASN A 44 -0.31 -14.51 21.32
CA ASN A 44 -1.49 -15.38 21.26
C ASN A 44 -2.17 -15.47 19.88
N GLY A 45 -1.58 -14.94 18.81
CA GLY A 45 -2.19 -14.99 17.47
C GLY A 45 -3.50 -14.18 17.32
N GLU A 46 -4.13 -13.80 18.44
CA GLU A 46 -5.06 -12.68 18.50
C GLU A 46 -4.29 -11.44 18.08
N ALA A 47 -4.58 -10.97 16.87
CA ALA A 47 -4.16 -9.68 16.36
C ALA A 47 -4.79 -8.57 17.22
N LEU A 48 -4.35 -8.40 18.47
CA LEU A 48 -4.96 -7.44 19.38
C LEU A 48 -4.07 -6.22 19.54
N LYS A 49 -4.50 -5.18 18.83
CA LYS A 49 -4.29 -3.77 19.13
C LYS A 49 -2.84 -3.29 19.12
N LEU A 50 -2.17 -3.59 18.02
CA LEU A 50 -1.36 -2.56 17.37
C LEU A 50 -2.20 -1.37 16.88
N GLU A 51 -3.44 -1.11 17.34
CA GLU A 51 -4.26 0.06 17.00
C GLU A 51 -3.43 1.35 16.86
N PRO A 52 -2.48 1.67 17.77
CA PRO A 52 -1.67 2.86 17.61
C PRO A 52 -0.67 2.80 16.44
N LEU A 53 -0.14 1.63 16.07
CA LEU A 53 0.70 1.44 14.89
C LEU A 53 -0.15 1.26 13.62
N SER A 54 -1.28 0.58 13.72
CA SER A 54 -2.26 0.31 12.67
C SER A 54 -2.91 1.59 12.20
N ASP A 55 -3.28 2.50 13.11
CA ASP A 55 -3.82 3.82 12.75
C ASP A 55 -2.78 4.68 12.04
N LEU A 56 -1.52 4.63 12.50
CA LEU A 56 -0.43 5.42 11.95
C LEU A 56 0.03 4.86 10.60
N ALA A 57 0.02 3.54 10.46
CA ALA A 57 0.26 2.81 9.21
C ALA A 57 -0.89 3.00 8.21
N ALA A 58 -2.15 2.84 8.64
CA ALA A 58 -3.33 2.97 7.78
C ALA A 58 -3.47 4.38 7.22
N LYS A 59 -3.19 5.42 8.02
CA LYS A 59 -3.15 6.83 7.56
C LYS A 59 -2.12 7.08 6.45
N ARG A 60 -1.17 6.17 6.25
CA ARG A 60 -0.08 6.27 5.29
C ARG A 60 -0.13 5.19 4.19
N GLY A 61 -1.25 4.46 4.07
CA GLY A 61 -1.35 3.36 3.09
C GLY A 61 -0.38 2.21 3.36
N CYS A 62 0.02 2.01 4.63
CA CYS A 62 0.98 0.99 5.02
C CYS A 62 0.26 -0.29 5.46
N ARG A 63 0.59 -1.40 4.79
CA ARG A 63 0.16 -2.75 5.18
C ARG A 63 1.16 -3.33 6.17
N LEU A 64 0.70 -3.65 7.37
CA LEU A 64 1.49 -4.28 8.42
C LEU A 64 1.31 -5.80 8.38
N SER A 65 2.42 -6.52 8.57
CA SER A 65 2.46 -7.96 8.79
C SER A 65 3.33 -8.26 10.00
N GLN A 66 3.01 -9.34 10.71
CA GLN A 66 3.71 -9.72 11.93
C GLN A 66 4.09 -11.18 11.90
N HIS A 67 5.26 -11.49 12.45
CA HIS A 67 5.75 -12.85 12.60
C HIS A 67 6.41 -13.02 13.97
N VAL A 68 5.96 -14.01 14.73
CA VAL A 68 6.52 -14.34 16.05
C VAL A 68 7.45 -15.53 15.89
N ASP A 69 8.69 -15.36 16.34
CA ASP A 69 9.75 -16.37 16.32
C ASP A 69 10.36 -16.48 17.72
N GLY A 70 9.84 -17.41 18.52
CA GLY A 70 10.20 -17.50 19.94
C GLY A 70 9.90 -16.19 20.67
N GLN A 71 10.91 -15.61 21.35
CA GLN A 71 10.79 -14.33 22.07
C GLN A 71 10.97 -13.08 21.19
N LEU A 72 11.06 -13.24 19.87
CA LEU A 72 11.23 -12.15 18.93
C LEU A 72 9.95 -11.94 18.11
N LEU A 73 9.47 -10.71 18.08
CA LEU A 73 8.40 -10.28 17.18
C LEU A 73 9.01 -9.46 16.05
N ARG A 74 8.79 -9.90 14.82
CA ARG A 74 9.11 -9.13 13.61
C ARG A 74 7.84 -8.43 13.11
N VAL A 75 7.89 -7.12 13.01
CA VAL A 75 6.83 -6.30 12.41
C VAL A 75 7.35 -5.76 11.09
N ARG A 76 6.70 -6.11 9.99
CA ARG A 76 7.05 -5.66 8.65
C ARG A 76 5.94 -4.79 8.10
N GLY A 77 6.25 -3.53 7.82
CA GLY A 77 5.35 -2.60 7.14
C GLY A 77 5.79 -2.40 5.71
N VAL A 78 4.84 -2.46 4.77
CA VAL A 78 5.09 -2.11 3.37
C VAL A 78 4.12 -1.00 2.99
N LEU A 79 4.63 0.09 2.43
CA LEU A 79 3.79 1.18 1.95
C LEU A 79 3.45 0.94 0.49
N SER A 80 2.23 1.25 0.08
CA SER A 80 1.85 1.26 -1.33
C SER A 80 1.36 2.65 -1.70
N ASN A 81 1.88 3.16 -2.81
CA ASN A 81 1.43 4.41 -3.42
C ASN A 81 -0.01 4.28 -3.90
N LEU A 82 -0.43 3.08 -4.27
CA LEU A 82 -1.79 2.76 -4.69
C LEU A 82 -2.79 2.79 -3.52
N ASP A 83 -2.36 2.37 -2.34
CA ASP A 83 -3.17 2.39 -1.13
C ASP A 83 -3.02 3.71 -0.35
N SER A 84 -2.12 4.61 -0.78
CA SER A 84 -1.84 5.88 -0.11
C SER A 84 -2.93 6.92 -0.39
N PRO A 85 -3.47 7.60 0.64
CA PRO A 85 -4.50 8.62 0.45
C PRO A 85 -4.00 9.89 -0.26
N SER A 86 -2.68 10.16 -0.26
CA SER A 86 -2.11 11.37 -0.89
C SER A 86 -1.91 11.23 -2.41
N MET A 87 -1.92 10.01 -2.96
CA MET A 87 -1.55 9.71 -4.35
C MET A 87 -0.18 10.29 -4.77
N GLU A 88 0.68 10.64 -3.82
CA GLU A 88 2.05 11.12 -4.07
C GLU A 88 3.05 9.96 -3.93
N PRO A 89 4.14 9.94 -4.73
CA PRO A 89 5.20 8.95 -4.61
C PRO A 89 5.83 8.96 -3.21
N ILE A 90 5.86 7.78 -2.58
CA ILE A 90 6.50 7.52 -1.31
C ILE A 90 8.01 7.52 -1.51
N ALA A 91 8.70 8.42 -0.82
CA ALA A 91 10.15 8.43 -0.78
C ALA A 91 10.69 7.50 0.31
N GLU A 92 11.96 7.10 0.19
CA GLU A 92 12.67 6.33 1.21
C GLU A 92 12.67 7.07 2.57
N ASP A 93 12.90 8.38 2.55
CA ASP A 93 12.87 9.27 3.72
C ASP A 93 11.52 9.25 4.45
N ASP A 94 10.40 9.06 3.74
CA ASP A 94 9.07 8.97 4.34
C ASP A 94 8.94 7.67 5.15
N VAL A 95 9.48 6.58 4.62
CA VAL A 95 9.49 5.27 5.28
C VAL A 95 10.42 5.26 6.47
N GLU A 96 11.60 5.87 6.36
CA GLU A 96 12.49 6.04 7.50
C GLU A 96 11.85 6.85 8.61
N ARG A 97 11.18 7.95 8.27
CA ARG A 97 10.48 8.80 9.24
C ARG A 97 9.38 8.02 9.94
N LEU A 98 8.58 7.27 9.17
CA LEU A 98 7.55 6.40 9.70
C LEU A 98 8.14 5.36 10.66
N ALA A 99 9.21 4.66 10.25
CA ALA A 99 9.87 3.67 11.09
C ALA A 99 10.37 4.29 12.41
N ARG A 100 11.01 5.47 12.36
CA ARG A 100 11.46 6.19 13.56
C ARG A 100 10.31 6.61 14.46
N GLU A 101 9.21 7.10 13.90
CA GLU A 101 8.00 7.45 14.66
C GLU A 101 7.41 6.22 15.38
N LEU A 102 7.34 5.08 14.69
CA LEU A 102 6.86 3.82 15.27
C LEU A 102 7.79 3.32 16.38
N VAL A 103 9.11 3.36 16.17
CA VAL A 103 10.11 3.02 17.21
C VAL A 103 9.93 3.91 18.43
N ASN A 104 9.86 5.23 18.25
CA ASN A 104 9.67 6.16 19.36
C ASN A 104 8.37 5.91 20.13
N LYS A 105 7.29 5.57 19.43
CA LYS A 105 6.00 5.24 20.04
C LYS A 105 6.07 3.95 20.86
N LEU A 106 6.70 2.91 20.31
CA LEU A 106 6.94 1.64 20.99
C LEU A 106 7.82 1.83 22.24
N SER A 107 8.90 2.61 22.14
CA SER A 107 9.76 2.91 23.29
C SER A 107 9.03 3.66 24.40
N ARG A 108 8.13 4.59 24.07
CA ARG A 108 7.27 5.28 25.07
C ARG A 108 6.30 4.33 25.78
N MET A 109 5.96 3.21 25.14
CA MET A 109 5.12 2.16 25.73
C MET A 109 5.95 1.13 26.52
N GLY A 110 7.27 1.34 26.67
CA GLY A 110 8.17 0.41 27.37
C GLY A 110 8.55 -0.82 26.54
N ILE A 111 8.28 -0.82 25.22
CA ILE A 111 8.60 -1.94 24.33
C ILE A 111 10.02 -1.76 23.78
N LYS A 112 10.84 -2.80 23.92
CA LYS A 112 12.24 -2.79 23.47
C LYS A 112 12.33 -3.20 21.99
N VAL A 113 12.65 -2.23 21.14
CA VAL A 113 13.00 -2.48 19.73
C VAL A 113 14.51 -2.72 19.66
N VAL A 114 14.92 -3.88 19.15
CA VAL A 114 16.33 -4.31 19.05
C VAL A 114 16.89 -4.17 17.63
N GLY A 115 16.04 -3.91 16.64
CA GLY A 115 16.46 -3.66 15.27
C GLY A 115 15.40 -2.93 14.47
N ALA A 116 15.84 -2.07 13.56
CA ALA A 116 15.01 -1.41 12.58
C ALA A 116 15.78 -1.34 11.26
N LYS A 117 15.16 -1.70 10.15
CA LYS A 117 15.74 -1.56 8.81
C LYS A 117 14.67 -1.15 7.81
N THR A 118 15.06 -0.38 6.81
CA THR A 118 14.26 -0.12 5.61
C THR A 118 14.70 -1.03 4.47
N PHE A 119 13.79 -1.29 3.53
CA PHE A 119 14.08 -2.10 2.35
C PHE A 119 13.22 -1.66 1.17
N ARG A 120 13.67 -1.98 -0.05
CA ARG A 120 12.87 -1.87 -1.27
C ARG A 120 12.12 -3.17 -1.55
N VAL A 121 10.91 -3.07 -2.08
CA VAL A 121 10.08 -4.21 -2.46
C VAL A 121 9.25 -3.84 -3.68
N GLU A 122 8.97 -4.84 -4.51
CA GLU A 122 8.01 -4.69 -5.60
C GLU A 122 6.67 -5.27 -5.16
N LEU A 123 5.60 -4.49 -5.30
CA LEU A 123 4.25 -4.94 -5.05
C LEU A 123 3.53 -5.17 -6.37
N GLU A 124 2.86 -6.31 -6.48
CA GLU A 124 2.01 -6.60 -7.63
C GLU A 124 0.55 -6.29 -7.29
N HIS A 125 -0.09 -5.48 -8.12
CA HIS A 125 -1.48 -5.10 -8.00
C HIS A 125 -2.23 -5.46 -9.28
N SER A 126 -3.49 -5.89 -9.13
CA SER A 126 -4.44 -5.98 -10.24
C SER A 126 -5.36 -4.77 -10.16
N ILE A 127 -5.29 -3.88 -11.15
CA ILE A 127 -6.00 -2.59 -11.12
C ILE A 127 -6.73 -2.33 -12.43
N ASP A 128 -7.82 -1.58 -12.35
CA ASP A 128 -8.52 -1.06 -13.52
C ASP A 128 -7.61 -0.04 -14.26
N PRO A 129 -7.42 -0.17 -15.58
CA PRO A 129 -6.64 0.75 -16.40
C PRO A 129 -7.05 2.23 -16.22
N ALA A 130 -8.34 2.49 -15.98
CA ALA A 130 -8.85 3.84 -15.75
C ALA A 130 -8.31 4.47 -14.46
N MET A 131 -7.97 3.66 -13.44
CA MET A 131 -7.33 4.15 -12.21
C MET A 131 -5.90 4.60 -12.46
N VAL A 132 -5.14 3.87 -13.29
CA VAL A 132 -3.78 4.25 -13.67
C VAL A 132 -3.77 5.59 -14.41
N ALA A 133 -4.74 5.79 -15.32
CA ALA A 133 -4.82 7.03 -16.11
C ALA A 133 -5.22 8.27 -15.29
N ARG A 134 -5.97 8.10 -14.19
CA ARG A 134 -6.54 9.20 -13.39
C ARG A 134 -5.68 9.63 -12.20
N THR A 135 -4.59 8.92 -11.92
CA THR A 135 -3.73 9.12 -10.75
C THR A 135 -2.34 9.60 -11.18
N LYS A 136 -1.52 10.02 -10.21
CA LYS A 136 -0.10 10.35 -10.42
C LYS A 136 0.81 9.12 -10.44
N LEU A 137 0.25 7.91 -10.55
CA LEU A 137 1.04 6.68 -10.55
C LEU A 137 2.07 6.63 -11.68
N LYS A 138 1.74 7.23 -12.84
CA LYS A 138 2.65 7.39 -13.97
C LYS A 138 3.94 8.18 -13.64
N ASP A 139 3.94 8.92 -12.53
CA ASP A 139 5.08 9.71 -12.05
C ASP A 139 5.97 8.89 -11.10
N ILE A 140 5.58 7.64 -10.75
CA ILE A 140 6.40 6.71 -9.96
C ILE A 140 7.48 6.12 -10.88
N ASP A 141 8.73 6.37 -10.52
CA ASP A 141 9.87 5.81 -11.24
C ASP A 141 9.90 4.28 -11.11
N GLY A 142 10.10 3.59 -12.23
CA GLY A 142 10.12 2.13 -12.30
C GLY A 142 8.76 1.43 -12.21
N LEU A 143 7.63 2.15 -12.22
CA LEU A 143 6.31 1.53 -12.31
C LEU A 143 6.16 0.76 -13.63
N ARG A 144 5.82 -0.53 -13.55
CA ARG A 144 5.59 -1.38 -14.73
C ARG A 144 4.13 -1.77 -14.81
N CYS A 145 3.52 -1.57 -15.96
CA CYS A 145 2.13 -1.92 -16.22
C CYS A 145 2.06 -2.90 -17.39
N GLU A 146 1.48 -4.07 -17.16
CA GLU A 146 1.28 -5.09 -18.17
C GLU A 146 -0.21 -5.41 -18.32
N TRP A 147 -0.67 -5.46 -19.56
CA TRP A 147 -1.99 -5.96 -19.89
C TRP A 147 -2.05 -7.46 -19.64
N VAL A 148 -2.96 -7.90 -18.78
CA VAL A 148 -3.29 -9.32 -18.65
C VAL A 148 -4.64 -9.55 -19.32
N LEU A 149 -4.61 -10.24 -20.46
CA LEU A 149 -5.79 -10.66 -21.23
C LEU A 149 -6.38 -11.95 -20.66
#